data_AF-A0A662MLQ7-F1
#
_entry.id   AF-A0A662MLQ7-F1
#
_cell.length_a   1.000
_cell.length_b   1.000
_cell.length_c   1.000
_cell.angle_alpha   90.00
_cell.angle_beta   90.00
_cell.angle_gamma   90.00
#
_symmetry.space_group_name_H-M   'P 1'
#
loop_
_entity.id
_entity.type
_entity.pdbx_description
1 polymer ?
#
loop_
_entity_poly.entity_id
_entity_poly.type
_entity_poly.pdbx_seq_one_letter_code
_entity_poly.pdbx_strand_id
1 'polypeptide(L)' 'MEVRRCEQDRYRQRNKVETVNSVIKRKMGDCVHTRKVWNQNREILFMVMVYNIERSMKLSLFILIGFL' A
#
# COMPACT_ATOMS: atom_id res chain seq x y z
N MET A 1 -7.50 -13.08 28.05
CA MET A 1 -7.14 -13.51 26.68
C MET A 1 -5.65 -13.31 26.51
N GLU A 2 -4.87 -14.38 26.39
CA GLU A 2 -3.43 -14.29 26.12
C GLU A 2 -3.21 -13.84 24.68
N VAL A 3 -2.92 -12.55 24.49
CA VAL A 3 -2.44 -12.05 23.20
C VAL A 3 -1.04 -12.62 23.00
N ARG A 4 -0.90 -13.57 22.09
CA ARG A 4 0.40 -14.20 21.78
C ARG A 4 1.40 -13.11 21.41
N ARG A 5 2.59 -13.11 22.02
CA ARG A 5 3.63 -12.06 21.90
C ARG A 5 3.92 -11.63 20.44
N CYS A 6 3.86 -12.57 19.50
CA CYS A 6 4.04 -12.33 18.06
C CYS A 6 2.94 -11.47 17.39
N GLU A 7 1.73 -11.44 17.94
CA GLU A 7 0.64 -10.57 17.46
C GLU A 7 0.92 -9.10 17.79
N GLN A 8 1.56 -8.84 18.93
CA GLN A 8 1.82 -7.48 19.40
C GLN A 8 2.92 -6.78 18.61
N ASP A 9 3.95 -7.52 18.18
CA ASP A 9 4.99 -6.98 17.29
C ASP A 9 4.46 -6.68 15.88
N ARG A 10 3.55 -7.51 15.36
CA ARG A 10 2.82 -7.19 14.12
C ARG A 10 1.92 -5.97 14.29
N TYR A 11 1.23 -5.87 15.42
CA TYR A 11 0.36 -4.74 15.74
C TYR A 11 1.11 -3.40 15.77
N ARG A 12 2.37 -3.38 16.25
CA ARG A 12 3.22 -2.18 16.26
C ARG A 12 3.52 -1.61 14.87
N GLN A 13 3.36 -2.40 13.81
CA GLN A 13 3.57 -1.94 12.42
C GLN A 13 2.30 -1.43 11.74
N ARG A 14 1.15 -1.43 12.44
CA ARG A 14 -0.13 -0.97 11.88
C ARG A 14 -0.06 0.46 11.35
N ASN A 15 0.65 1.34 12.06
CA ASN A 15 0.87 2.72 11.65
C ASN A 15 1.50 2.83 10.24
N LYS A 16 2.43 1.93 9.88
CA LYS A 16 3.07 1.91 8.56
C LYS A 16 2.05 1.56 7.47
N VAL A 17 1.22 0.56 7.71
CA VAL A 17 0.17 0.13 6.76
C VAL A 17 -0.87 1.25 6.57
N GLU A 18 -1.31 1.88 7.66
CA GLU A 18 -2.24 3.01 7.60
C GLU A 18 -1.65 4.21 6.86
N THR A 19 -0.36 4.49 7.06
CA THR A 19 0.35 5.55 6.33
C THR A 19 0.38 5.24 4.83
N VAL A 20 0.73 4.00 4.44
CA VAL A 20 0.74 3.60 3.02
C VAL A 20 -0.66 3.71 2.41
N ASN A 21 -1.70 3.23 3.10
CA ASN A 21 -3.07 3.33 2.63
C ASN A 21 -3.52 4.79 2.47
N SER A 22 -3.16 5.67 3.40
CA SER A 22 -3.42 7.11 3.29
C SER A 22 -2.71 7.75 2.08
N VAL A 23 -1.47 7.35 1.79
CA VAL A 23 -0.74 7.83 0.61
C VAL A 23 -1.39 7.35 -0.68
N ILE A 24 -1.79 6.08 -0.76
CA ILE A 24 -2.47 5.52 -1.94
C ILE A 24 -3.77 6.28 -2.20
N LYS A 25 -4.61 6.48 -1.18
CA LYS A 25 -5.87 7.22 -1.27
C LYS A 25 -5.66 8.67 -1.73
N ARG A 26 -4.67 9.37 -1.19
CA ARG A 26 -4.34 10.75 -1.62
C ARG A 26 -3.87 10.83 -3.07
N LYS A 27 -3.22 9.77 -3.58
CA LYS A 27 -2.65 9.75 -4.92
C LYS A 27 -3.64 9.29 -6.00
N MET A 28 -4.44 8.28 -5.68
CA MET A 28 -5.33 7.59 -6.63
C MET A 28 -6.80 8.01 -6.46
N GLY A 29 -7.14 8.73 -5.38
CA GLY A 29 -8.51 9.05 -4.99
C GLY A 29 -8.98 8.21 -3.80
N ASP A 30 -9.90 8.78 -3.00
CA ASP A 30 -10.43 8.12 -1.79
C ASP A 30 -11.69 7.27 -2.06
N CYS A 31 -12.26 7.38 -3.26
CA CYS A 31 -13.48 6.70 -3.68
C CYS A 31 -13.24 5.77 -4.86
N VAL A 32 -13.94 4.63 -4.87
CA VAL A 32 -14.01 3.71 -6.02
C VAL A 32 -15.15 4.13 -6.95
N HIS A 33 -14.88 4.13 -8.26
CA HIS A 33 -15.84 4.60 -9.26
C HIS A 33 -16.87 3.53 -9.62
N THR A 34 -16.53 2.26 -9.43
CA THR A 34 -17.38 1.16 -9.89
C THR A 34 -18.51 0.86 -8.91
N ARG A 35 -19.71 0.53 -9.43
CA ARG A 35 -20.89 0.16 -8.62
C ARG A 35 -20.95 -1.31 -8.19
N LYS A 36 -20.29 -2.21 -8.93
CA LYS A 36 -20.24 -3.64 -8.61
C LYS A 36 -19.11 -3.94 -7.62
N VAL A 37 -19.43 -4.58 -6.50
CA VAL A 37 -18.46 -4.93 -5.42
C VAL A 37 -17.26 -5.71 -5.95
N TRP A 38 -17.47 -6.65 -6.87
CA TRP A 38 -16.38 -7.40 -7.51
C TRP A 38 -15.36 -6.48 -8.19
N ASN A 39 -15.84 -5.47 -8.89
CA ASN A 39 -14.98 -4.52 -9.60
C ASN A 39 -14.38 -3.49 -8.64
N GLN A 40 -15.08 -3.09 -7.58
CA GLN A 40 -14.53 -2.24 -6.51
C GLN A 40 -13.30 -2.90 -5.86
N ASN A 41 -13.39 -4.20 -5.57
CA ASN A 41 -12.27 -4.95 -5.01
C ASN A 41 -11.08 -5.00 -5.99
N ARG A 42 -11.35 -5.16 -7.29
CA ARG A 42 -10.31 -5.13 -8.33
C ARG A 42 -9.70 -3.74 -8.47
N GLU A 43 -10.50 -2.68 -8.40
CA GLU A 43 -10.06 -1.29 -8.47
C GLU A 43 -9.07 -1.00 -7.33
N ILE A 44 -9.41 -1.39 -6.09
CA ILE A 44 -8.51 -1.26 -4.92
C ILE A 44 -7.24 -2.10 -5.12
N LEU A 45 -7.38 -3.34 -5.60
CA LEU A 45 -6.24 -4.22 -5.86
C LEU A 45 -5.27 -3.60 -6.89
N PHE A 46 -5.82 -3.02 -7.97
CA PHE A 46 -5.02 -2.32 -8.98
C PHE A 46 -4.35 -1.06 -8.42
N MET A 47 -5.03 -0.25 -7.61
CA MET A 47 -4.42 0.92 -6.95
C MET A 47 -3.21 0.52 -6.10
N VAL A 48 -3.32 -0.57 -5.34
CA VAL A 48 -2.22 -1.11 -4.54
C VAL A 48 -1.10 -1.64 -5.45
N MET A 49 -1.41 -2.40 -6.50
CA MET A 49 -0.40 -2.90 -7.45
C MET A 49 0.38 -1.76 -8.11
N VAL A 50 -0.31 -0.75 -8.64
CA VAL A 50 0.32 0.39 -9.30
C VAL A 50 1.22 1.17 -8.33
N TYR A 51 0.77 1.38 -7.10
CA TYR A 51 1.61 2.03 -6.08
C TYR A 51 2.90 1.24 -5.80
N ASN A 52 2.80 -0.09 -5.68
CA ASN A 52 3.97 -0.94 -5.46
C ASN A 52 4.92 -0.93 -6.66
N ILE A 53 4.40 -1.02 -7.89
CA ILE A 53 5.20 -0.95 -9.12
C ILE A 53 5.95 0.39 -9.18
N GLU A 54 5.25 1.50 -8.97
CA GLU A 54 5.86 2.83 -8.99
C GLU A 54 6.96 2.96 -7.94
N ARG A 55 6.70 2.46 -6.72
CA ARG A 55 7.69 2.49 -5.63
C ARG A 55 8.92 1.66 -5.97
N SER A 56 8.74 0.48 -6.55
CA SER A 56 9.83 -0.37 -7.02
C SER A 56 10.64 0.30 -8.13
N MET A 57 9.99 0.91 -9.11
CA MET A 57 10.66 1.63 -10.19
C MET A 57 11.49 2.81 -9.67
N LYS A 58 10.93 3.60 -8.74
CA LYS A 58 11.64 4.71 -8.10
C LYS A 58 12.84 4.24 -7.29
N LEU A 59 12.70 3.14 -6.57
CA LEU A 59 13.80 2.56 -5.82
C LEU A 59 14.91 2.06 -6.75
N SER A 60 14.56 1.33 -7.81
CA SER A 60 15.51 0.87 -8.82
C SER A 60 16.22 2.04 -9.50
N LEU A 61 15.49 3.11 -9.83
CA LEU A 61 16.05 4.33 -10.40
C LEU A 61 17.00 5.03 -9.43
N PHE A 62 16.61 5.15 -8.15
CA PHE A 62 17.45 5.76 -7.12
C PHE A 62 18.75 4.97 -6.92
N ILE A 63 18.67 3.64 -6.91
CA ILE A 63 19.86 2.77 -6.83
C ILE A 63 20.73 2.95 -8.06
N LEU A 64 20.14 3.02 -9.26
CA LEU A 64 20.90 3.16 -10.52
C LEU A 64 21.62 4.50 -10.62
N ILE A 65 20.96 5.60 -10.21
CA ILE A 65 21.51 6.96 -10.30
C ILE A 65 22.44 7.27 -9.12
N GLY A 66 22.07 6.84 -7.91
CA GLY A 66 22.82 7.16 -6.68
C GLY A 66 24.06 6.30 -6.44
N PHE A 67 24.29 5.27 -7.27
CA PHE A 67 25.48 4.41 -7.24
C PHE A 67 26.44 4.70 -8.41
N LEU A 68 26.14 5.67 -9.27
CA LEU A 68 27.00 6.14 -10.36
C LEU A 68 27.83 7.36 -9.96
#